data_AF-A0A1G3FX69-F1
#
_entry.id   AF-A0A1G3FX69-F1
#
_cell.length_a   1.000
_cell.length_b   1.000
_cell.length_c   1.000
_cell.angle_alpha   90.00
_cell.angle_beta   90.00
_cell.angle_gamma   90.00
#
_symmetry.space_group_name_H-M   'P 1'
#
loop_
_entity.id
_entity.type
_entity.pdbx_description
1 polymer ?
#
loop_
_entity_poly.entity_id
_entity_poly.type
_entity_poly.pdbx_seq_one_letter_code
_entity_poly.pdbx_strand_id
1 'polypeptide(L)' 'MSAGASDSMYFRNAGVPSYGIDAAFTKPDDTFAHGLNEKLPASEVEAGLEFWHRVLVQLAK' A
#
# COMPACT_ATOMS: atom_id res chain seq x y z
N MET A 1 2.64 -8.97 6.31
CA MET A 1 3.99 -8.39 6.11
C MET A 1 4.52 -8.86 4.76
N SER A 2 4.94 -7.94 3.89
CA SER A 2 5.50 -8.27 2.55
C SER A 2 6.95 -8.76 2.66
N ALA A 3 7.44 -9.50 1.65
CA ALA A 3 8.81 -10.03 1.57
C ALA A 3 9.90 -8.95 1.50
N GLY A 4 9.52 -7.67 1.39
CA GLY A 4 10.44 -6.53 1.56
C GLY A 4 11.23 -6.15 0.30
N ALA A 5 10.89 -6.73 -0.85
CA ALA A 5 11.51 -6.47 -2.15
C ALA A 5 10.81 -5.35 -2.96
N SER A 6 10.18 -4.39 -2.28
CA SER A 6 9.71 -3.14 -2.92
C SER A 6 10.84 -2.12 -3.00
N ASP A 7 10.62 -1.00 -3.71
CA ASP A 7 11.56 0.12 -3.76
C ASP A 7 11.98 0.65 -2.37
N SER A 8 11.15 0.43 -1.35
CA SER A 8 11.47 0.74 0.04
C SER A 8 12.75 0.05 0.54
N MET A 9 13.22 -1.04 -0.09
CA MET A 9 14.50 -1.67 0.28
C MET A 9 15.68 -0.73 0.06
N TYR A 10 15.67 0.07 -1.01
CA TYR A 10 16.77 0.99 -1.32
C TYR A 10 16.83 2.15 -0.32
N PHE A 11 15.67 2.73 0.01
CA PHE A 11 15.59 3.81 0.99
C PHE A 11 15.95 3.35 2.40
N ARG A 12 15.46 2.18 2.82
CA ARG A 12 15.84 1.59 4.11
C ARG A 12 17.33 1.29 4.18
N ASN A 13 17.93 0.78 3.09
CA ASN A 13 19.37 0.55 3.01
C ASN A 13 20.19 1.85 3.14
N ALA A 14 19.63 2.98 2.71
CA ALA A 14 20.23 4.32 2.88
C ALA A 14 19.94 4.95 4.26
N GLY A 15 19.29 4.24 5.19
CA GLY A 15 18.96 4.75 6.52
C GLY A 15 17.72 5.65 6.57
N VAL A 16 16.95 5.75 5.48
CA VAL A 16 15.69 6.54 5.45
C VAL A 16 14.53 5.69 5.98
N PRO A 17 13.83 6.11 7.05
CA PRO A 17 12.63 5.42 7.51
C PRO A 17 11.58 5.37 6.39
N SER A 18 11.24 4.16 5.94
CA SER A 18 10.32 3.95 4.82
C SER A 18 9.41 2.76 5.09
N TYR A 19 8.13 2.91 4.74
CA TYR A 19 7.07 1.93 5.00
C TYR A 19 6.28 1.68 3.72
N GLY A 20 6.07 0.41 3.37
CA GLY A 20 5.16 0.02 2.31
C GLY A 20 3.78 -0.28 2.90
N ILE A 21 2.76 0.42 2.42
CA ILE A 21 1.37 0.26 2.86
C ILE A 21 0.50 0.17 1.61
N ASP A 22 -0.43 -0.78 1.61
CA ASP A 22 -1.45 -0.93 0.57
C ASP A 22 -2.77 -0.33 1.08
N ALA A 23 -3.51 0.35 0.20
CA ALA A 23 -4.80 0.95 0.48
C ALA A 23 -5.97 0.11 -0.09
N ALA A 24 -5.71 -1.15 -0.45
CA ALA A 24 -6.75 -2.14 -0.67
C ALA A 24 -7.24 -2.72 0.67
N PHE A 25 -8.48 -2.45 1.03
CA PHE A 25 -9.17 -2.93 2.23
C PHE A 25 -9.91 -4.24 1.96
N THR A 26 -9.26 -5.16 1.23
CA THR A 26 -9.82 -6.47 0.88
C THR A 26 -9.69 -7.45 2.04
N LYS A 27 -10.33 -8.63 1.88
CA LYS A 27 -10.21 -9.71 2.88
C LYS A 27 -8.76 -10.19 2.97
N PRO A 28 -8.35 -10.73 4.12
CA PRO A 28 -7.10 -11.50 4.19
C PRO A 28 -7.06 -12.54 3.05
N ASP A 29 -5.90 -12.62 2.39
CA ASP A 29 -5.62 -13.49 1.24
C ASP A 29 -6.32 -13.13 -0.10
N ASP A 30 -7.12 -12.07 -0.15
CA ASP A 30 -7.71 -11.55 -1.39
C ASP A 30 -6.74 -10.60 -2.10
N THR A 31 -5.60 -11.17 -2.52
CA THR A 31 -4.57 -10.48 -3.30
C THR A 31 -4.49 -11.05 -4.71
N PHE A 32 -4.60 -10.18 -5.71
CA PHE A 32 -4.47 -10.54 -7.12
C PHE A 32 -3.21 -9.97 -7.76
N ALA A 33 -2.32 -9.34 -6.98
CA ALA A 33 -1.06 -8.81 -7.49
C ALA A 33 -0.26 -9.92 -8.18
N HIS A 34 0.07 -9.73 -9.46
CA HIS A 34 0.75 -10.73 -10.30
C HIS A 34 -0.07 -12.01 -10.59
N GLY A 35 -1.36 -12.03 -10.29
CA GLY A 35 -2.26 -13.15 -10.51
C GLY A 35 -3.04 -13.06 -11.83
N LEU A 36 -3.76 -14.14 -12.15
CA LEU A 36 -4.70 -14.13 -13.28
C LEU A 36 -5.90 -13.20 -12.96
N ASN A 37 -6.20 -12.27 -13.86
CA ASN A 37 -7.24 -11.25 -13.68
C ASN A 37 -7.01 -10.37 -12.43
N GLU A 38 -5.84 -9.73 -12.36
CA GLU A 38 -5.53 -8.72 -11.35
C GLU A 38 -6.67 -7.70 -11.21
N LYS A 39 -7.21 -7.57 -9.99
CA LYS A 39 -8.43 -6.79 -9.72
C LYS A 39 -8.52 -6.35 -8.26
N LEU A 40 -9.38 -5.36 -8.05
CA LEU A 40 -9.88 -4.91 -6.76
C LEU A 40 -11.38 -4.59 -6.89
N PRO A 41 -12.17 -4.62 -5.80
CA PRO A 41 -13.50 -4.04 -5.79
C PRO A 41 -13.46 -2.56 -6.19
N ALA A 42 -14.41 -2.10 -7.01
CA ALA A 42 -14.46 -0.70 -7.43
C ALA A 42 -14.63 0.29 -6.26
N SER A 43 -15.22 -0.16 -5.15
CA SER A 43 -15.34 0.62 -3.91
C SER A 43 -14.00 1.01 -3.29
N GLU A 44 -12.93 0.25 -3.55
CA GLU A 44 -11.61 0.53 -2.98
C GLU A 44 -10.99 1.82 -3.52
N VAL A 45 -11.45 2.33 -4.68
CA VAL A 45 -10.93 3.58 -5.24
C VAL A 45 -11.26 4.76 -4.31
N GLU A 46 -12.50 4.87 -3.86
CA GLU A 46 -12.92 5.95 -2.95
C GLU A 46 -12.26 5.79 -1.57
N ALA A 47 -12.28 4.57 -1.02
CA ALA A 47 -11.66 4.27 0.27
C ALA A 47 -10.15 4.54 0.28
N GLY A 48 -9.46 4.17 -0.80
CA GLY A 48 -8.03 4.40 -0.97
C GLY A 48 -7.67 5.89 -1.03
N LEU A 49 -8.47 6.70 -1.73
CA LEU A 49 -8.28 8.15 -1.79
C LEU A 49 -8.44 8.80 -0.41
N GLU A 50 -9.47 8.40 0.34
CA GLU A 50 -9.67 8.90 1.70
C GLU A 50 -8.51 8.51 2.63
N PHE A 51 -8.08 7.24 2.56
CA PHE A 51 -6.97 6.73 3.35
C PHE A 51 -5.68 7.51 3.09
N TRP A 52 -5.27 7.64 1.82
CA TRP A 52 -4.05 8.34 1.48
C TRP A 52 -4.09 9.81 1.86
N HIS A 53 -5.23 10.49 1.67
CA HIS A 53 -5.39 11.87 2.11
C HIS A 53 -5.16 11.99 3.62
N ARG A 54 -5.82 11.15 4.44
CA ARG A 54 -5.67 11.18 5.90
C ARG A 54 -4.23 10.89 6.34
N VAL A 55 -3.59 9.87 5.77
CA VAL A 55 -2.20 9.49 6.09
C VAL A 55 -1.24 10.63 5.77
N LEU A 56 -1.30 11.16 4.55
CA LEU A 56 -0.38 12.20 4.11
C LEU A 56 -0.54 13.50 4.93
N VAL A 57 -1.77 13.92 5.21
CA VAL A 57 -2.02 15.12 6.03
C VAL A 57 -1.59 14.92 7.48
N GLN A 58 -1.74 13.72 8.03
CA GLN A 58 -1.31 13.45 9.41
C GLN A 58 0.21 13.36 9.55
N LEU A 59 0.92 12.83 8.55
CA LEU A 59 2.38 12.72 8.54
C LEU A 59 3.10 14.02 8.16
N ALA A 60 2.42 14.95 7.50
CA ALA A 60 2.99 16.24 7.10
C ALA A 60 3.00 17.30 8.23
N LYS A 61 2.55 16.95 9.44
CA LYS A 61 2.60 17.81 10.63
C LYS A 61 3.92 17.65 11.38
#